data_AF-A0AAJ2PDJ8-F1
#
_entry.id   AF-A0AAJ2PDJ8-F1
#
_cell.length_a   1.000
_cell.length_b   1.000
_cell.length_c   1.000
_cell.angle_alpha   90.00
_cell.angle_beta   90.00
_cell.angle_gamma   90.00
#
_symmetry.space_group_name_H-M   'P 1'
#
loop_
_entity.id
_entity.type
_entity.pdbx_description
1 polymer ?
#
loop_
_entity_poly.entity_id
_entity_poly.type
_entity_poly.pdbx_seq_one_letter_code
_entity_poly.pdbx_strand_id
1 'polypeptide(L)'
;MFFGKKANNNDWKWTELLREESKSLLSEVLEKTKLHRAAYTSTDDIRTAQLWCAIIELKRDIENLRKDINNALEPFKKIIEYGEEEKRKAIEKIISSLIKESEEKEKTAKEITNSLLKI
;
A
#
# COMPACT_ATOMS: atom_id res chain seq x y z
N MET A 1 -35.85 2.19 -19.51
CA MET A 1 -37.03 2.31 -18.63
C MET A 1 -36.61 2.96 -17.32
N PHE A 2 -36.83 4.28 -17.22
CA PHE A 2 -36.81 5.05 -15.96
C PHE A 2 -38.18 4.89 -15.25
N PHE A 3 -38.37 5.55 -14.12
CA PHE A 3 -39.63 5.77 -13.37
C PHE A 3 -39.76 5.02 -12.03
N GLY A 4 -39.06 5.55 -11.02
CA GLY A 4 -39.53 5.61 -9.64
C GLY A 4 -39.43 7.07 -9.18
N LYS A 5 -40.58 7.75 -9.04
CA LYS A 5 -40.78 9.20 -8.82
C LYS A 5 -40.12 10.12 -9.88
N LYS A 6 -40.93 10.93 -10.59
CA LYS A 6 -40.44 12.01 -11.46
C LYS A 6 -39.64 12.99 -10.60
N ALA A 7 -38.31 12.94 -10.66
CA ALA A 7 -37.49 14.07 -10.24
C ALA A 7 -37.95 15.28 -11.07
N ASN A 8 -38.35 16.37 -10.41
CA ASN A 8 -38.67 17.60 -11.11
C ASN A 8 -37.42 18.03 -11.91
N ASN A 9 -37.62 18.48 -13.15
CA ASN A 9 -36.54 18.91 -14.06
C ASN A 9 -35.63 20.01 -13.47
N ASN A 10 -36.04 20.66 -12.36
CA ASN A 10 -35.24 21.64 -11.64
C ASN A 10 -34.20 21.04 -10.68
N ASP A 11 -34.35 19.79 -10.24
CA ASP A 11 -33.55 19.21 -9.15
C ASP A 11 -32.10 18.87 -9.55
N TRP A 12 -31.81 18.84 -10.85
CA TRP A 12 -30.49 18.52 -11.40
C TRP A 12 -29.77 19.71 -12.05
N LYS A 13 -30.38 20.91 -12.07
CA LYS A 13 -29.77 22.11 -12.68
C LYS A 13 -28.41 22.46 -12.10
N TRP A 14 -28.19 22.15 -10.83
CA TRP A 14 -26.88 22.36 -10.19
C TRP A 14 -25.76 21.54 -10.85
N THR A 15 -26.08 20.38 -11.47
CA THR A 15 -25.08 19.58 -12.19
C THR A 15 -24.62 20.26 -13.47
N GLU A 16 -25.43 21.14 -14.07
CA GLU A 16 -25.03 21.94 -15.24
C GLU A 16 -23.93 22.94 -14.89
N LEU A 17 -23.87 23.36 -13.61
CA LEU A 17 -22.85 24.26 -13.07
C LEU A 17 -21.52 23.55 -12.77
N LEU A 18 -21.47 22.21 -12.86
CA LEU A 18 -20.24 21.45 -12.70
C LEU A 18 -19.36 21.58 -13.95
N ARG A 19 -18.04 21.48 -13.76
CA ARG A 19 -17.10 21.30 -14.87
C ARG A 19 -17.35 19.95 -15.54
N GLU A 20 -17.06 19.83 -16.83
CA GLU A 20 -17.26 18.59 -17.59
C GLU A 20 -16.55 17.37 -16.96
N GLU A 21 -15.33 17.56 -16.45
CA GLU A 21 -14.59 16.53 -15.71
C GLU A 21 -15.37 16.04 -14.49
N SER A 22 -15.95 16.96 -13.72
CA SER A 22 -16.74 16.62 -12.53
C SER A 22 -18.07 15.93 -12.89
N LYS A 23 -18.70 16.30 -14.01
CA LYS A 23 -19.89 15.60 -14.54
C LYS A 23 -19.54 14.16 -14.92
N SER A 24 -18.40 13.95 -15.57
CA SER A 24 -17.90 12.61 -15.91
C SER A 24 -17.66 11.76 -14.66
N LEU A 25 -16.95 12.30 -13.67
CA LEU A 25 -16.71 11.62 -12.39
C LEU A 25 -18.02 11.27 -11.67
N LEU A 26 -18.97 12.20 -11.62
CA LEU A 26 -20.28 11.96 -11.04
C LEU A 26 -21.02 10.83 -11.77
N SER A 27 -20.99 10.81 -13.10
CA SER A 27 -21.61 9.75 -13.90
C SER A 27 -20.99 8.39 -13.62
N GLU A 28 -19.67 8.30 -13.49
CA GLU A 28 -18.98 7.04 -13.15
C GLU A 28 -19.40 6.52 -11.78
N VAL A 29 -19.44 7.39 -10.77
CA VAL A 29 -19.88 7.04 -9.42
C VAL A 29 -21.33 6.55 -9.41
N LEU A 30 -22.21 7.23 -10.14
CA LEU A 30 -23.62 6.84 -10.26
C LEU A 30 -23.80 5.52 -11.00
N GLU A 31 -22.93 5.22 -11.97
CA GLU A 31 -22.95 3.93 -12.67
C GLU A 31 -22.62 2.78 -11.71
N LYS A 32 -21.54 2.92 -10.92
CA LYS A 32 -21.16 1.93 -9.89
C LYS A 32 -22.28 1.72 -8.87
N THR A 33 -22.98 2.80 -8.52
CA THR A 33 -24.07 2.78 -7.55
C THR A 33 -25.26 1.92 -8.02
N LYS A 34 -25.43 1.67 -9.33
CA LYS A 34 -26.53 0.85 -9.86
C LYS A 34 -26.51 -0.59 -9.35
N LEU A 35 -25.36 -1.10 -8.89
CA LEU A 35 -25.28 -2.41 -8.21
C LEU A 35 -26.23 -2.49 -7.01
N HIS A 36 -26.51 -1.36 -6.37
CA HIS A 36 -27.38 -1.24 -5.20
C HIS A 36 -28.78 -0.72 -5.56
N ARG A 37 -29.18 -0.82 -6.83
CA ARG A 37 -30.45 -0.25 -7.32
C ARG A 37 -31.65 -0.66 -6.48
N ALA A 38 -31.78 -1.95 -6.19
CA ALA A 38 -32.89 -2.45 -5.38
C ALA A 38 -32.95 -1.75 -4.01
N ALA A 39 -31.80 -1.52 -3.36
CA ALA A 39 -31.72 -0.89 -2.06
C ALA A 39 -32.20 0.57 -2.11
N TYR A 40 -31.62 1.42 -2.97
CA TYR A 40 -31.99 2.84 -2.99
C TYR A 40 -33.36 3.12 -3.62
N THR A 41 -33.90 2.23 -4.47
CA THR A 41 -35.26 2.40 -5.00
C THR A 41 -36.35 1.96 -4.04
N SER A 42 -36.00 1.23 -2.98
CA SER A 42 -36.95 0.75 -1.97
C SER A 42 -37.30 1.80 -0.90
N THR A 43 -36.60 2.93 -0.89
CA THR A 43 -36.76 3.99 0.11
C THR A 43 -37.57 5.16 -0.44
N ASP A 44 -38.20 5.93 0.45
CA ASP A 44 -38.90 7.15 0.07
C ASP A 44 -37.95 8.26 -0.40
N ASP A 45 -36.79 8.36 0.27
CA ASP A 45 -35.70 9.25 -0.10
C ASP A 45 -34.65 8.50 -0.92
N ILE A 46 -34.97 8.35 -2.20
CA ILE A 46 -34.13 7.68 -3.19
C ILE A 46 -32.77 8.38 -3.33
N ARG A 47 -32.74 9.71 -3.24
CA ARG A 47 -31.51 10.51 -3.49
C ARG A 47 -30.51 10.34 -2.37
N THR A 48 -30.96 10.46 -1.12
CA THR A 48 -30.09 10.23 0.03
C THR A 48 -29.64 8.77 0.09
N ALA A 49 -30.52 7.81 -0.19
CA ALA A 49 -30.13 6.40 -0.27
C ALA A 49 -29.11 6.13 -1.39
N GLN A 50 -29.29 6.72 -2.57
CA GLN A 50 -28.35 6.61 -3.67
C GLN A 50 -26.99 7.23 -3.33
N LEU A 51 -26.97 8.36 -2.61
CA LEU A 51 -25.74 8.96 -2.10
C LEU A 51 -25.00 8.03 -1.14
N TRP A 52 -25.70 7.38 -0.21
CA TRP A 52 -25.08 6.40 0.69
C TRP A 52 -24.52 5.20 -0.06
N CYS A 53 -25.25 4.67 -1.05
CA CYS A 53 -24.75 3.61 -1.91
C CYS A 53 -23.50 4.05 -2.70
N ALA A 54 -23.46 5.29 -3.19
CA ALA A 54 -22.28 5.86 -3.84
C ALA A 54 -21.07 5.95 -2.90
N ILE A 55 -21.28 6.34 -1.64
CA ILE A 55 -20.22 6.38 -0.62
C ILE A 55 -19.65 4.98 -0.34
N ILE A 56 -20.51 3.97 -0.28
CA ILE A 56 -20.08 2.56 -0.10
C ILE A 56 -19.19 2.13 -1.26
N GLU A 57 -19.58 2.44 -2.50
CA GLU A 57 -18.80 2.11 -3.69
C GLU A 57 -17.43 2.83 -3.71
N LEU A 58 -17.39 4.12 -3.36
CA LEU A 58 -16.15 4.86 -3.24
C LEU A 58 -15.24 4.31 -2.14
N LYS A 59 -15.81 3.91 -0.99
CA LYS A 59 -15.07 3.26 0.09
C LYS A 59 -14.45 1.94 -0.37
N ARG A 60 -15.21 1.14 -1.13
CA ARG A 60 -14.74 -0.11 -1.73
C ARG A 60 -13.59 0.12 -2.71
N ASP A 61 -13.69 1.14 -3.57
CA ASP A 61 -12.60 1.51 -4.49
C ASP A 61 -11.33 1.91 -3.74
N ILE A 62 -11.44 2.70 -2.66
CA ILE A 62 -10.30 3.06 -1.81
C ILE A 62 -9.66 1.81 -1.17
N GLU A 63 -10.47 0.85 -0.72
CA GLU A 63 -9.95 -0.39 -0.13
C GLU A 63 -9.25 -1.27 -1.15
N ASN A 64 -9.79 -1.38 -2.36
CA ASN A 64 -9.15 -2.09 -3.46
C ASN A 64 -7.83 -1.44 -3.85
N LEU A 65 -7.78 -0.11 -4.00
CA LEU A 65 -6.54 0.62 -4.29
C LEU A 65 -5.49 0.44 -3.18
N ARG A 66 -5.88 0.46 -1.90
CA ARG A 66 -4.96 0.18 -0.80
C ARG A 66 -4.41 -1.24 -0.86
N LYS A 67 -5.25 -2.21 -1.21
CA LYS A 67 -4.84 -3.60 -1.38
C LYS A 67 -3.85 -3.74 -2.54
N ASP A 68 -4.12 -3.11 -3.67
CA ASP A 68 -3.25 -3.14 -4.84
C ASP A 68 -1.90 -2.47 -4.57
N ILE A 69 -1.90 -1.33 -3.88
CA ILE A 69 -0.67 -0.67 -3.43
C ILE A 69 0.12 -1.59 -2.49
N ASN A 70 -0.53 -2.21 -1.51
CA ASN A 70 0.15 -3.12 -0.59
C ASN A 70 0.74 -4.34 -1.32
N ASN A 71 0.00 -4.90 -2.27
CA ASN A 71 0.48 -6.00 -3.11
C ASN A 71 1.67 -5.58 -3.97
N ALA A 72 1.66 -4.35 -4.48
CA ALA A 72 2.77 -3.80 -5.25
C ALA A 72 4.01 -3.50 -4.38
N LEU A 73 3.82 -3.13 -3.10
CA LEU A 73 4.90 -2.80 -2.17
C LEU A 73 5.53 -4.03 -1.51
N GLU A 74 4.80 -5.13 -1.37
CA GLU A 74 5.25 -6.39 -0.76
C GLU A 74 6.60 -6.90 -1.33
N PRO A 75 6.80 -6.98 -2.66
CA PRO A 75 8.07 -7.38 -3.24
C PRO A 75 9.23 -6.45 -2.84
N PHE A 76 9.00 -5.14 -2.78
CA PHE A 76 10.04 -4.18 -2.42
C PHE A 76 10.45 -4.32 -0.95
N LYS A 77 9.50 -4.59 -0.05
CA LYS A 77 9.82 -4.88 1.36
C LYS A 77 10.72 -6.12 1.48
N LYS A 78 10.38 -7.19 0.76
CA LYS A 78 11.20 -8.42 0.73
C LYS A 78 12.61 -8.18 0.18
N ILE A 79 12.75 -7.34 -0.84
CA ILE A 79 14.07 -6.97 -1.39
C ILE A 79 14.90 -6.21 -0.34
N ILE A 80 14.29 -5.29 0.40
CA ILE A 80 14.95 -4.54 1.47
C ILE A 80 15.39 -5.49 2.58
N GLU A 81 14.49 -6.35 3.06
CA GLU A 81 14.78 -7.36 4.09
C GLU A 81 15.94 -8.29 3.67
N TYR A 82 15.92 -8.78 2.43
CA TYR A 82 17.00 -9.59 1.89
C TYR A 82 18.33 -8.81 1.84
N GLY A 83 18.29 -7.54 1.42
CA GLY A 83 19.47 -6.68 1.39
C GLY A 83 20.04 -6.38 2.79
N GLU A 84 19.19 -6.22 3.80
CA GLU A 84 19.61 -6.03 5.19
C GLU A 84 20.24 -7.30 5.78
N GLU A 85 19.67 -8.46 5.48
CA GLU A 85 20.21 -9.75 5.91
C GLU A 85 21.59 -10.02 5.27
N GLU A 86 21.75 -9.76 3.98
CA GLU A 86 23.05 -9.91 3.31
C GLU A 86 24.09 -8.92 3.83
N LYS A 87 23.69 -7.68 4.18
CA LYS A 87 24.58 -6.73 4.87
C LYS A 87 25.02 -7.27 6.23
N ARG A 88 24.11 -7.83 7.02
CA ARG A 88 24.44 -8.43 8.32
C ARG A 88 25.45 -9.56 8.16
N LYS A 89 25.21 -10.50 7.24
CA LYS A 89 26.16 -11.60 6.95
C LYS A 89 27.53 -11.09 6.50
N ALA A 90 27.57 -10.05 5.68
CA ALA A 90 28.82 -9.43 5.25
C ALA A 90 29.60 -8.84 6.44
N ILE A 91 28.92 -8.14 7.35
CA ILE A 91 29.51 -7.60 8.58
C ILE A 91 30.03 -8.74 9.48
N GLU A 92 29.24 -9.79 9.71
CA GLU A 92 29.64 -10.96 10.50
C GLU A 92 30.90 -11.62 9.93
N LYS A 93 30.99 -11.74 8.60
CA LYS A 93 32.16 -12.29 7.93
C LYS A 93 33.40 -11.42 8.14
N ILE A 94 33.26 -10.10 8.04
CA ILE A 94 34.35 -9.14 8.29
C ILE A 94 34.83 -9.22 9.75
N ILE A 95 33.91 -9.24 10.72
CA ILE A 95 34.27 -9.35 12.14
C ILE A 95 34.98 -10.69 12.40
N SER A 96 34.47 -11.78 11.84
CA SER A 96 35.07 -13.11 12.00
C SER A 96 36.47 -13.21 11.42
N SER A 97 36.73 -12.57 10.26
CA SER A 97 38.09 -12.51 9.70
C SER A 97 39.03 -11.68 10.56
N LEU A 98 38.57 -10.54 11.08
CA LEU A 98 39.40 -9.67 11.93
C LEU A 98 39.80 -10.37 13.25
N ILE A 99 38.88 -11.12 13.87
CA ILE A 99 39.17 -11.90 15.08
C ILE A 99 40.20 -12.99 14.78
N LYS A 100 40.06 -13.73 13.68
CA LYS A 100 41.04 -14.77 13.29
C LYS A 100 42.43 -14.18 13.04
N GLU A 101 42.52 -13.08 12.31
CA GLU A 101 43.80 -12.40 12.08
C GLU A 101 44.45 -11.91 13.39
N SER A 102 43.64 -11.46 14.35
CA SER A 102 44.10 -11.08 15.70
C SER A 102 44.69 -12.27 16.46
N GLU A 103 43.99 -13.40 16.50
CA GLU A 103 44.45 -14.62 17.17
C GLU A 103 45.75 -15.18 16.56
N GLU A 104 45.88 -15.14 15.22
CA GLU A 104 47.10 -15.54 14.52
C GLU A 104 48.28 -14.63 14.86
N LYS A 105 48.07 -13.30 14.88
CA LYS A 105 49.09 -12.34 15.29
C LYS A 105 49.54 -12.57 16.73
N GLU A 106 48.60 -12.85 17.65
CA GLU A 106 48.92 -13.12 19.05
C GLU A 106 49.73 -14.42 19.23
N LYS A 107 49.37 -15.49 18.49
CA LYS A 107 50.15 -16.73 18.47
C LYS A 107 51.57 -16.51 17.96
N THR A 108 51.70 -15.79 16.84
CA THR A 108 53.01 -15.50 16.23
C THR A 108 53.88 -14.69 17.19
N ALA A 109 53.31 -13.69 17.87
CA ALA A 109 54.01 -12.90 18.88
C ALA A 109 54.48 -13.75 20.08
N LYS A 110 53.65 -14.69 20.56
CA LYS A 110 54.03 -15.64 21.63
C LYS A 110 55.16 -16.56 21.18
N GLU A 111 55.13 -17.07 19.95
CA GLU A 111 56.20 -17.91 19.39
C GLU A 111 57.53 -17.15 19.28
N ILE A 112 57.50 -15.91 18.78
CA ILE A 112 58.68 -15.03 18.70
C ILE A 112 59.23 -14.75 20.11
N THR A 113 58.37 -14.41 21.06
CA THR A 113 58.79 -14.13 22.45
C THR A 113 59.42 -15.36 23.10
N ASN A 114 58.83 -16.54 22.91
CA ASN A 114 59.35 -17.81 23.42
C ASN A 114 60.67 -18.22 22.75
N SER A 115 60.87 -17.86 21.48
CA SER A 115 62.14 -18.05 20.77
C SER A 115 63.25 -17.16 21.33
N LEU A 116 62.93 -15.90 21.62
CA LEU A 116 63.88 -14.93 22.18
C LEU A 116 64.26 -15.22 23.65
N LEU A 117 63.35 -15.80 24.44
CA LEU A 117 63.60 -16.18 25.84
C LEU A 117 64.36 -17.52 26.00
N LYS A 118 64.61 -18.26 24.91
CA LYS A 118 65.35 -19.53 24.91
C LYS A 118 66.86 -19.38 24.62
N ILE A 119 67.38 -18.15 24.64
CA ILE A 119 68.81 -17.81 24.63
C ILE A 119 69.25 -17.53 26.06
#